data_AF-A0A840IFL3-F1
#
_entry.id   AF-A0A840IFL3-F1
#
_cell.length_a   1.000
_cell.length_b   1.000
_cell.length_c   1.000
_cell.angle_alpha   90.00
_cell.angle_beta   90.00
_cell.angle_gamma   90.00
#
_symmetry.space_group_name_H-M   'P 1'
#
loop_
_entity.id
_entity.type
_entity.pdbx_description
1 polymer ?
#
loop_
_entity_poly.entity_id
_entity_poly.type
_entity_poly.pdbx_seq_one_letter_code
_entity_poly.pdbx_strand_id
1 'polypeptide(L)'
;MTYVIAEPCIGEKDASCTEVCPVDCIHPTQDEPGYAEARMLYIDPEECIDCDACVEACPVDAIFPEDLLPEQWSDFARLNADYYAN
;
A
#
# COMPACT_ATOMS: atom_id res chain seq x y z
N MET A 1 -8.52 5.78 -10.26
CA MET A 1 -7.13 6.11 -9.89
C MET A 1 -6.79 5.14 -8.77
N THR A 2 -5.60 5.17 -8.19
CA THR A 2 -5.30 4.31 -7.04
C THR A 2 -4.32 4.98 -6.10
N TYR A 3 -4.22 4.42 -4.90
CA TYR A 3 -3.17 4.73 -3.95
C TYR A 3 -2.03 3.72 -4.07
N VAL A 4 -0.82 4.19 -3.78
CA VAL A 4 0.43 3.43 -3.91
C VAL A 4 1.20 3.53 -2.61
N ILE A 5 1.63 2.39 -2.08
CA ILE A 5 2.55 2.34 -0.93
C ILE A 5 3.99 2.47 -1.44
N ALA A 6 4.72 3.43 -0.90
CA ALA A 6 6.08 3.78 -1.28
C ALA A 6 7.14 3.28 -0.28
N GLU A 7 8.39 3.69 -0.49
CA GLU A 7 9.56 3.31 0.29
C GLU A 7 9.42 3.44 1.83
N PRO A 8 8.76 4.46 2.40
CA PRO A 8 8.70 4.60 3.86
C PRO A 8 8.02 3.45 4.60
N CYS A 9 7.22 2.62 3.90
CA CYS A 9 6.61 1.43 4.49
C CYS A 9 7.62 0.28 4.72
N ILE A 10 8.76 0.29 4.02
CA ILE A 10 9.74 -0.79 4.07
C ILE A 10 10.34 -0.91 5.47
N GLY A 11 10.09 -2.06 6.12
CA GLY A 11 10.60 -2.35 7.46
C GLY A 11 9.73 -1.85 8.62
N GLU A 12 8.83 -0.88 8.38
CA GLU A 12 7.85 -0.43 9.39
C GLU A 12 6.65 -1.38 9.42
N LYS A 13 5.98 -1.56 8.27
CA LYS A 13 4.81 -2.44 8.09
C LYS A 13 3.73 -2.32 9.18
N ASP A 14 3.52 -1.13 9.74
CA ASP A 14 2.61 -0.89 10.88
C ASP A 14 1.18 -1.45 10.68
N ALA A 15 0.68 -1.49 9.44
CA ALA A 15 -0.62 -2.06 9.06
C ALA A 15 -1.87 -1.31 9.56
N SER A 16 -1.76 -0.13 10.20
CA SER A 16 -2.96 0.69 10.51
C SER A 16 -3.79 1.05 9.27
N CYS A 17 -3.15 1.14 8.10
CA CYS A 17 -3.84 1.37 6.83
C CYS A 17 -4.78 0.22 6.40
N THR A 18 -4.57 -1.01 6.85
CA THR A 18 -5.43 -2.16 6.50
C THR A 18 -6.76 -2.08 7.25
N GLU A 19 -6.76 -1.59 8.49
CA GLU A 19 -7.98 -1.48 9.31
C GLU A 19 -8.98 -0.43 8.82
N VAL A 20 -8.50 0.58 8.08
CA VAL A 20 -9.32 1.68 7.56
C VAL A 20 -9.75 1.49 6.11
N CYS A 21 -9.20 0.48 5.41
CA CYS A 21 -9.52 0.24 4.01
C CYS A 21 -10.94 -0.36 3.88
N PRO A 22 -11.91 0.33 3.24
CA PRO A 22 -13.30 -0.12 3.19
C PRO A 22 -13.53 -1.34 2.28
N VAL A 23 -12.56 -1.65 1.42
CA VAL A 23 -12.59 -2.74 0.44
C VAL A 23 -11.53 -3.80 0.71
N ASP A 24 -10.77 -3.65 1.80
CA ASP A 24 -9.72 -4.61 2.21
C ASP A 24 -8.65 -4.88 1.13
N CYS A 25 -8.33 -3.87 0.31
CA CYS A 25 -7.41 -4.03 -0.83
C CYS A 25 -5.91 -3.90 -0.47
N ILE A 26 -5.52 -4.05 0.80
CA ILE A 26 -4.14 -3.81 1.26
C ILE A 26 -3.56 -5.06 1.91
N HIS A 27 -2.56 -5.65 1.28
CA HIS A 27 -1.95 -6.92 1.70
C HIS A 27 -0.42 -6.89 1.64
N PRO A 28 0.28 -7.74 2.39
CA PRO A 28 -0.25 -8.71 3.35
C PRO A 28 -0.61 -8.09 4.71
N THR A 29 -1.71 -8.48 5.35
CA THR A 29 -2.06 -8.04 6.72
C THR A 29 -1.21 -8.77 7.77
N GLN A 30 -1.11 -8.25 9.01
CA GLN A 30 -0.27 -8.84 10.07
C GLN A 30 -0.59 -10.32 10.36
N ASP A 31 -1.82 -10.74 10.13
CA ASP A 31 -2.30 -12.11 10.35
C ASP A 31 -2.08 -13.04 9.14
N GLU A 32 -1.62 -12.50 8.01
CA GLU A 32 -1.40 -13.28 6.80
C GLU A 32 -0.01 -13.90 6.75
N PRO A 33 0.11 -15.15 6.24
CA PRO A 33 1.40 -15.85 6.16
C PRO A 33 2.49 -15.06 5.43
N GLY A 34 2.13 -14.25 4.42
CA GLY A 34 3.07 -13.48 3.62
C GLY A 34 3.60 -12.21 4.28
N TYR A 35 3.09 -11.82 5.46
CA TYR A 35 3.50 -10.58 6.13
C TYR A 35 4.96 -10.59 6.59
N ALA A 36 5.47 -11.75 7.01
CA ALA A 36 6.84 -11.87 7.48
C ALA A 36 7.85 -11.68 6.33
N GLU A 37 7.56 -12.23 5.16
CA GLU A 37 8.42 -12.20 3.97
C GLU A 37 8.28 -10.91 3.17
N ALA A 38 7.10 -10.28 3.20
CA ALA A 38 6.89 -9.02 2.51
C ALA A 38 7.76 -7.91 3.12
N ARG A 39 8.43 -7.17 2.23
CA ARG A 39 9.25 -6.01 2.62
C ARG A 39 8.41 -4.81 3.06
N MET A 40 7.19 -4.70 2.54
CA MET A 40 6.22 -3.61 2.70
C MET A 40 4.82 -4.17 2.46
N LEU A 41 3.81 -3.35 2.74
CA LEU A 41 2.43 -3.59 2.32
C LEU A 41 2.23 -3.13 0.86
N TYR A 42 1.23 -3.68 0.19
CA TYR A 42 0.89 -3.41 -1.20
C TYR A 42 -0.61 -3.12 -1.30
N ILE A 43 -0.99 -2.15 -2.14
CA ILE A 43 -2.37 -1.82 -2.46
C ILE A 43 -2.72 -2.44 -3.81
N ASP A 44 -3.86 -3.13 -3.89
CA ASP A 44 -4.40 -3.61 -5.16
C ASP A 44 -4.97 -2.42 -5.97
N PRO A 45 -4.38 -2.08 -7.13
CA PRO A 45 -4.87 -0.99 -7.95
C PRO A 45 -6.21 -1.26 -8.63
N GLU A 46 -6.63 -2.52 -8.77
CA GLU A 46 -7.91 -2.89 -9.40
C GLU A 46 -9.07 -2.81 -8.40
N GLU A 47 -8.81 -3.06 -7.11
CA GLU A 47 -9.84 -2.99 -6.06
C GLU A 47 -9.89 -1.64 -5.33
N CYS A 48 -8.81 -0.85 -5.37
CA CYS A 48 -8.79 0.47 -4.74
C CYS A 48 -9.89 1.40 -5.29
N ILE A 49 -10.65 2.02 -4.38
CA ILE A 49 -11.78 2.90 -4.72
C ILE A 49 -11.48 4.40 -4.50
N ASP A 50 -10.21 4.78 -4.39
CA ASP A 50 -9.78 6.17 -4.21
C ASP A 50 -10.39 6.89 -2.98
N CYS A 51 -10.59 6.19 -1.84
CA CYS A 51 -11.30 6.75 -0.69
C CYS A 51 -10.47 7.62 0.28
N ASP A 52 -9.14 7.69 0.11
CA ASP A 52 -8.19 8.48 0.92
C ASP A 52 -8.04 8.08 2.41
N ALA A 53 -8.80 7.09 2.88
CA ALA A 53 -8.80 6.71 4.29
C ALA A 53 -7.44 6.19 4.80
N CYS A 54 -6.66 5.55 3.93
CA CYS A 54 -5.38 4.94 4.29
C CYS A 54 -4.25 5.96 4.48
N VAL A 55 -4.31 7.14 3.85
CA VAL A 55 -3.25 8.16 3.89
C VAL A 55 -3.04 8.67 5.31
N GLU A 56 -4.12 9.14 5.95
CA GLU A 56 -4.09 9.66 7.34
C GLU A 56 -3.80 8.57 8.39
N ALA A 57 -4.02 7.30 8.05
CA ALA A 57 -3.77 6.19 8.95
C ALA A 57 -2.29 5.76 8.97
N CYS A 58 -1.50 6.14 7.97
CA CYS A 58 -0.11 5.72 7.87
C CYS A 58 0.80 6.59 8.76
N PRO A 59 1.47 6.03 9.80
CA PRO A 59 2.28 6.84 10.72
C PRO A 59 3.58 7.40 10.12
N VAL A 60 3.98 6.91 8.94
CA VAL A 60 5.23 7.25 8.25
C VAL A 60 4.99 7.90 6.88
N ASP A 61 3.76 8.32 6.60
CA ASP A 61 3.37 8.98 5.34
C ASP A 61 3.84 8.21 4.09
N ALA A 62 3.64 6.89 4.07
CA ALA A 62 4.11 6.03 2.98
C ALA A 62 3.15 5.94 1.79
N ILE A 63 1.93 6.46 1.91
CA ILE A 63 0.84 6.20 0.96
C ILE A 63 0.57 7.46 0.16
N PHE A 64 0.63 7.35 -1.16
CA PHE A 64 0.43 8.47 -2.09
C PHE A 64 -0.57 8.08 -3.15
N PRO A 65 -1.44 9.01 -3.62
CA PRO A 65 -2.18 8.77 -4.84
C PRO A 65 -1.19 8.71 -6.01
N GLU A 66 -1.45 7.82 -6.98
CA GLU A 66 -0.52 7.49 -8.06
C GLU A 66 -0.04 8.72 -8.85
N ASP A 67 -0.90 9.73 -9.02
CA ASP A 67 -0.63 10.98 -9.72
C ASP A 67 0.24 11.98 -8.92
N LEU A 68 0.31 11.83 -7.60
CA LEU A 68 1.16 12.63 -6.72
C LEU A 68 2.37 11.86 -6.19
N LEU A 69 2.59 10.64 -6.69
CA LEU A 69 3.74 9.82 -6.30
C LEU A 69 5.04 10.53 -6.69
N PRO A 70 5.97 10.78 -5.75
CA PRO A 70 7.26 11.36 -6.06
C PRO A 70 8.00 10.59 -7.15
N GLU A 71 8.67 11.30 -8.07
CA GLU A 71 9.35 10.70 -9.23
C GLU A 71 10.38 9.63 -8.83
N GLN A 72 11.07 9.83 -7.70
CA GLN A 72 12.01 8.86 -7.13
C GLN A 72 11.38 7.51 -6.74
N TRP A 73 10.05 7.46 -6.59
CA TRP A 73 9.29 6.27 -6.22
C TRP A 73 8.35 5.82 -7.33
N SER A 74 8.52 6.29 -8.57
CA SER A 74 7.64 5.94 -9.69
C SER A 74 7.49 4.43 -9.92
N ASP A 75 8.52 3.64 -9.59
CA ASP A 75 8.50 2.19 -9.72
C ASP A 75 7.54 1.50 -8.72
N PHE A 76 7.17 2.18 -7.62
CA PHE A 76 6.32 1.59 -6.59
C PHE A 76 4.88 1.35 -7.09
N ALA A 77 4.38 2.15 -8.03
CA ALA A 77 3.06 1.91 -8.63
C ALA A 77 3.00 0.51 -9.28
N ARG A 78 4.02 0.19 -10.08
CA ARG A 78 4.16 -1.14 -10.68
C ARG A 78 4.40 -2.22 -9.63
N LEU A 79 5.22 -1.96 -8.61
CA LEU A 79 5.49 -2.95 -7.55
C LEU A 79 4.25 -3.32 -6.75
N ASN A 80 3.34 -2.37 -6.51
CA ASN A 80 2.05 -2.63 -5.87
C ASN A 80 1.18 -3.52 -6.77
N ALA A 81 1.05 -3.19 -8.06
CA ALA A 81 0.31 -4.00 -9.02
C ALA A 81 0.90 -5.42 -9.20
N ASP A 82 2.22 -5.54 -9.33
CA ASP A 82 2.93 -6.80 -9.56
C ASP A 82 2.76 -7.80 -8.39
N TYR A 83 2.44 -7.31 -7.18
CA TYR A 83 2.15 -8.16 -6.02
C TYR A 83 0.87 -8.99 -6.22
N TYR A 84 -0.14 -8.44 -6.91
CA TYR A 84 -1.45 -9.09 -7.16
C TYR A 84 -1.52 -9.82 -8.50
N ALA A 85 -0.54 -9.61 -9.39
CA ALA A 85 -0.52 -10.16 -10.74
C ALA A 85 -0.13 -11.66 -10.83
N ASN A 86 -0.04 -12.40 -9.71
CA ASN A 86 0.42 -13.81 -9.66
C ASN A 86 -0.52 -14.76 -8.94
#